data_AF-A0AAU8CS38-F1
#
_entry.id   AF-A0AAU8CS38-F1
#
_cell.length_a   1.000
_cell.length_b   1.000
_cell.length_c   1.000
_cell.angle_alpha   90.00
_cell.angle_beta   90.00
_cell.angle_gamma   90.00
#
_symmetry.space_group_name_H-M   'P 1'
#
loop_
_entity.id
_entity.type
_entity.pdbx_description
1 polymer ?
#
loop_
_entity_poly.entity_id
_entity_poly.type
_entity_poly.pdbx_seq_one_letter_code
_entity_poly.pdbx_strand_id
1 'polypeptide(L)'
;MWYKTVMVVALAAVCTGCMTAEDLRAADEAECRYYGFVGKNDAFAECLQRIDLARRADLRSASDFDPWDRPVMYRRVIIRPRPIVIFP
;
A
#
# COMPACT_ATOMS: atom_id res chain seq x y z
N MET A 1 34.06 12.66 12.82
CA MET A 1 33.31 11.90 13.85
C MET A 1 31.81 11.77 13.54
N TRP A 2 31.16 12.84 13.06
CA TRP A 2 29.71 12.84 12.74
C TRP A 2 29.27 11.83 11.67
N TYR A 3 30.06 11.62 10.63
CA TYR A 3 29.73 10.62 9.60
C TYR A 3 29.66 9.19 10.15
N LYS A 4 30.49 8.85 11.16
CA LYS A 4 30.47 7.54 11.81
C LYS A 4 29.19 7.34 12.61
N THR A 5 28.75 8.35 13.35
CA THR A 5 27.50 8.29 14.10
C THR A 5 26.29 8.20 13.17
N VAL A 6 26.30 8.92 12.04
CA VAL A 6 25.22 8.82 11.02
C VAL A 6 25.18 7.42 10.41
N MET A 7 26.33 6.84 10.08
CA MET A 7 26.42 5.48 9.55
C MET A 7 25.87 4.44 10.53
N VAL A 8 26.23 4.54 11.81
CA VAL A 8 25.74 3.62 12.85
C VAL A 8 24.22 3.74 13.04
N VAL A 9 23.68 4.96 13.05
CA VAL A 9 22.23 5.18 13.17
C VAL A 9 21.47 4.65 11.95
N ALA A 10 21.98 4.88 10.74
CA ALA A 10 21.37 4.37 9.52
C ALA A 10 21.33 2.82 9.50
N LEU A 11 22.41 2.18 9.94
CA LEU A 11 22.52 0.72 9.98
C LEU A 11 21.57 0.12 11.03
N ALA A 12 21.44 0.76 12.19
CA ALA A 12 20.49 0.36 13.21
C ALA A 12 19.03 0.47 12.74
N ALA A 13 18.68 1.55 12.02
CA ALA A 13 17.33 1.74 11.47
C ALA A 13 16.94 0.67 10.44
N VAL A 14 17.89 0.22 9.61
CA VAL A 14 17.68 -0.89 8.67
C VAL A 14 17.44 -2.21 9.41
N CYS A 15 18.20 -2.47 10.48
CA CYS A 15 18.04 -3.69 11.27
C CYS A 15 16.69 -3.76 12.04
N THR A 16 16.14 -2.62 12.48
CA THR A 16 14.85 -2.59 13.17
C THR A 16 13.64 -2.89 12.27
N GLY A 17 13.81 -2.86 10.95
CA GLY A 17 12.76 -3.23 9.99
C GLY A 17 12.60 -4.74 9.78
N CYS A 18 13.53 -5.57 10.31
CA CYS A 18 13.49 -7.02 10.14
C CYS A 18 12.63 -7.65 11.24
N MET A 19 11.31 -7.41 11.16
CA MET A 19 10.35 -8.09 12.01
C MET A 19 10.11 -9.50 11.47
N THR A 20 10.18 -10.50 12.34
CA THR A 20 10.01 -11.89 11.95
C THR A 20 8.54 -12.20 11.64
N ALA A 21 8.27 -13.28 10.90
CA ALA A 21 6.90 -13.65 10.54
C ALA A 21 6.09 -14.11 11.76
N GLU A 22 6.76 -14.72 12.73
CA GLU A 22 6.22 -15.18 14.00
C GLU A 22 5.86 -14.01 14.93
N ASP A 23 6.72 -13.00 15.04
CA ASP A 23 6.43 -11.80 15.84
C ASP A 23 5.25 -11.02 15.26
N LEU A 24 5.15 -10.99 13.93
CA LEU A 24 4.03 -10.38 13.21
C LEU A 24 2.72 -11.08 13.51
N ARG A 25 2.72 -12.41 13.49
CA ARG A 25 1.55 -13.19 13.82
C ARG A 25 1.13 -12.98 15.28
N ALA A 26 2.08 -12.92 16.20
CA ALA A 26 1.79 -12.68 17.61
C ALA A 26 1.19 -11.28 17.84
N ALA A 27 1.69 -10.26 17.14
CA ALA A 27 1.15 -8.91 17.19
C ALA A 27 -0.28 -8.84 16.62
N ASP A 28 -0.53 -9.45 15.46
CA ASP A 28 -1.86 -9.50 14.84
C ASP A 28 -2.87 -10.26 15.74
N GLU A 29 -2.44 -11.35 16.39
CA GLU A 29 -3.27 -12.06 17.37
C GLU A 29 -3.58 -11.22 18.62
N ALA A 30 -2.61 -10.45 19.13
CA ALA A 30 -2.80 -9.57 20.28
C ALA A 30 -3.80 -8.45 19.95
N GLU A 31 -3.71 -7.87 18.76
CA GLU A 31 -4.61 -6.84 18.26
C GLU A 31 -6.06 -7.38 18.15
N CYS A 32 -6.25 -8.56 17.57
CA CYS A 32 -7.58 -9.18 17.50
C CYS A 32 -8.14 -9.53 18.88
N ARG A 33 -7.29 -9.92 19.85
CA ARG A 33 -7.73 -10.11 21.25
C ARG A 33 -8.12 -8.80 21.90
N TYR A 34 -7.41 -7.70 21.60
CA TYR A 34 -7.72 -6.37 22.10
C TYR A 34 -9.09 -5.86 21.60
N TYR A 35 -9.45 -6.17 20.35
CA TYR A 35 -10.80 -5.91 19.84
C TYR A 35 -11.90 -6.77 20.49
N GLY A 36 -11.54 -7.74 21.32
CA GLY A 36 -12.48 -8.59 22.07
C GLY A 36 -12.85 -9.89 21.35
N PHE A 37 -12.14 -10.26 20.28
CA PHE A 37 -12.36 -11.54 19.63
C PHE A 37 -11.74 -12.68 20.45
N VAL A 38 -12.55 -13.71 20.70
CA VAL A 38 -12.07 -14.97 21.28
C VAL A 38 -11.39 -15.79 20.18
N GLY A 39 -10.23 -16.38 20.48
CA GLY A 39 -9.50 -17.19 19.49
C GLY A 39 -10.28 -18.43 19.02
N LYS A 40 -9.87 -18.99 17.88
CA LYS A 40 -10.43 -20.23 17.28
C LYS A 40 -11.90 -20.11 16.86
N ASN A 41 -12.33 -18.94 16.38
CA ASN A 41 -13.63 -18.75 15.73
C ASN A 41 -13.45 -18.06 14.37
N ASP A 42 -14.52 -18.08 13.56
CA ASP A 42 -14.48 -17.49 12.21
C ASP A 42 -14.29 -15.96 12.26
N ALA A 43 -14.85 -15.31 13.28
CA ALA A 43 -14.71 -13.86 13.47
C ALA A 43 -13.26 -13.43 13.76
N PHE A 44 -12.50 -14.25 14.48
CA PHE A 44 -11.08 -14.05 14.78
C PHE A 44 -10.24 -14.28 13.52
N ALA A 45 -10.58 -15.29 12.71
CA ALA A 45 -9.95 -15.50 11.41
C ALA A 45 -10.23 -14.32 10.45
N GLU A 46 -11.45 -13.77 10.44
CA GLU A 46 -11.78 -12.58 9.65
C GLU A 46 -10.99 -11.35 10.14
N CYS A 47 -10.87 -11.14 11.45
CA CYS A 47 -10.07 -10.05 12.02
C CYS A 47 -8.61 -10.12 11.54
N LEU A 48 -7.97 -11.29 11.68
CA LEU A 48 -6.60 -11.50 11.20
C LEU A 48 -6.48 -11.28 9.68
N GLN A 49 -7.45 -11.77 8.91
CA GLN A 49 -7.48 -11.60 7.47
C GLN A 49 -7.59 -10.11 7.07
N ARG A 50 -8.42 -9.32 7.77
CA ARG A 50 -8.54 -7.88 7.51
C ARG A 50 -7.23 -7.13 7.75
N ILE A 51 -6.53 -7.44 8.85
CA ILE A 51 -5.24 -6.82 9.17
C ILE A 51 -4.21 -7.12 8.07
N ASP A 52 -4.12 -8.38 7.63
CA ASP A 52 -3.23 -8.76 6.52
C ASP A 52 -3.60 -8.05 5.20
N LEU A 53 -4.89 -7.97 4.87
CA LEU A 53 -5.36 -7.28 3.67
C LEU A 53 -5.06 -5.78 3.69
N ALA A 54 -5.26 -5.11 4.83
CA ALA A 54 -4.94 -3.70 5.01
C ALA A 54 -3.44 -3.45 4.80
N ARG A 55 -2.58 -4.23 5.46
CA ARG A 55 -1.13 -4.17 5.29
C ARG A 55 -0.70 -4.35 3.83
N ARG A 56 -1.29 -5.33 3.12
CA ARG A 56 -1.02 -5.52 1.69
C ARG A 56 -1.53 -4.38 0.83
N ALA A 57 -2.64 -3.73 1.21
CA ALA A 57 -3.14 -2.55 0.50
C ALA A 57 -2.14 -1.39 0.63
N ASP A 58 -1.59 -1.16 1.82
CA ASP A 58 -0.57 -0.14 2.05
C ASP A 58 0.69 -0.40 1.20
N LEU A 59 1.16 -1.65 1.15
CA LEU A 59 2.31 -2.03 0.32
C LEU A 59 2.06 -1.80 -1.17
N ARG A 60 0.87 -2.11 -1.67
CA ARG A 60 0.49 -1.82 -3.07
C ARG A 60 0.46 -0.32 -3.32
N SER A 61 -0.11 0.46 -2.39
CA SER A 61 -0.18 1.91 -2.50
C SER A 61 1.21 2.56 -2.52
N ALA A 62 2.16 2.01 -1.76
CA ALA A 62 3.55 2.47 -1.74
C ALA A 62 4.28 2.15 -3.06
N SER A 63 3.96 1.03 -3.72
CA SER A 63 4.56 0.65 -5.01
C SER A 63 3.98 1.41 -6.21
N ASP A 64 2.77 1.97 -6.10
CA ASP A 64 2.05 2.63 -7.20
C ASP A 64 2.55 4.06 -7.48
N PHE A 65 3.60 4.52 -6.78
CA PHE A 65 4.24 5.79 -7.08
C PHE A 65 5.22 5.64 -8.25
N ASP A 66 4.70 5.38 -9.45
CA ASP A 66 5.41 5.69 -10.70
C ASP A 66 4.92 7.07 -11.19
N PRO A 67 5.76 8.12 -11.16
CA PRO A 67 5.39 9.44 -11.67
C PRO A 67 4.95 9.44 -13.14
N TRP A 68 5.37 8.43 -13.93
CA TRP A 68 5.14 8.30 -15.36
C TRP A 68 4.03 7.30 -15.72
N ASP A 69 3.62 6.42 -14.81
CA ASP A 69 2.53 5.45 -15.01
C ASP A 69 1.18 5.99 -14.49
N ARG A 70 0.90 7.25 -14.79
CA ARG A 70 -0.45 7.79 -14.55
C ARG A 70 -1.38 7.16 -15.59
N PRO A 71 -2.53 6.61 -15.20
CA PRO A 71 -3.48 6.06 -16.16
C PRO A 71 -3.87 7.18 -17.16
N VAL A 72 -3.44 7.02 -18.41
CA VAL A 72 -3.84 7.91 -19.51
C VAL A 72 -5.33 7.72 -19.76
N MET A 73 -6.13 8.58 -19.14
CA MET A 73 -7.57 8.64 -19.36
C MET A 73 -7.84 9.14 -20.78
N TYR A 74 -8.03 8.21 -21.73
CA TYR A 74 -8.35 8.55 -23.11
C TYR A 74 -9.75 9.18 -23.20
N ARG A 75 -9.82 10.51 -23.21
CA ARG A 75 -11.05 11.24 -23.49
C ARG A 75 -11.23 11.34 -25.01
N ARG A 76 -12.27 10.69 -25.54
CA ARG A 76 -12.64 10.85 -26.96
C ARG A 76 -13.01 12.31 -27.23
N VAL A 77 -12.29 12.97 -28.12
CA VAL A 77 -12.65 14.29 -28.64
C VAL A 77 -13.71 14.11 -29.73
N ILE A 78 -14.88 14.73 -29.54
CA ILE A 78 -15.93 14.75 -30.56
C ILE A 78 -15.61 15.90 -31.53
N ILE A 79 -15.17 15.57 -32.75
CA ILE A 79 -14.92 16.55 -33.80
C ILE A 79 -16.24 16.79 -34.55
N ARG A 80 -16.79 18.01 -34.51
CA ARG A 80 -17.93 18.37 -35.37
C ARG A 80 -17.44 18.63 -36.81
N PRO A 81 -18.06 18.01 -37.84
CA PRO A 81 -17.69 18.30 -39.22
C PRO A 81 -17.99 19.76 -39.53
N ARG A 82 -17.05 20.44 -40.20
CA ARG A 82 -17.29 21.77 -40.77
C ARG A 82 -18.05 21.61 -42.09
N PRO A 83 -19.09 22.41 -42.35
CA PRO A 83 -19.76 22.36 -43.65
C PRO A 83 -18.76 22.79 -44.74
N ILE A 84 -18.59 21.93 -45.75
CA ILE A 84 -17.91 22.30 -46.98
C ILE A 84 -18.83 23.25 -47.74
N VAL A 85 -18.51 24.55 -47.70
CA VAL A 85 -19.09 25.55 -48.60
C VAL A 85 -18.30 25.49 -49.89
N ILE A 86 -18.91 24.88 -50.92
CA ILE A 86 -18.40 24.95 -52.30
C ILE A 86 -18.80 26.32 -52.81
N PHE A 87 -17.84 27.24 -52.94
CA PHE A 87 -18.06 28.52 -53.61
C PHE A 87 -18.29 28.26 -55.11
N PRO A 88 -19.29 28.92 -55.74
CA PRO A 88 -19.61 28.76 -57.16
C PRO A 88 -18.52 29.35 -58.07
#